data_AF-A0A4S5CRQ0-F1
#
_entry.id   AF-A0A4S5CRQ0-F1
#
_cell.length_a   1.000
_cell.length_b   1.000
_cell.length_c   1.000
_cell.angle_alpha   90.00
_cell.angle_beta   90.00
_cell.angle_gamma   90.00
#
_symmetry.space_group_name_H-M   'P 1'
#
loop_
_entity.id
_entity.type
_entity.pdbx_description
1 polymer ?
#
loop_
_entity_poly.entity_id
_entity_poly.type
_entity_poly.pdbx_seq_one_letter_code
_entity_poly.pdbx_strand_id
1 'polypeptide(L)'
;MKYEGLVELTVTGPIGDFETHTDQLMDALLALEDLIDPDIGGNLAEGRMDITMTVEADTIPDAAYKSLSAVRTAIHAAGGATSGWERLIQKMTAEARQLADA
;
A
#
# COMPACT_ATOMS: atom_id res chain seq x y z
N MET A 1 16.74 0.28 9.11
CA MET A 1 16.72 1.62 8.45
C MET A 1 15.27 2.01 8.18
N LYS A 2 14.97 3.31 8.09
CA LYS A 2 13.63 3.80 7.74
C LYS A 2 13.53 4.03 6.23
N TYR A 3 12.43 3.56 5.65
CA TYR A 3 12.13 3.71 4.23
C TYR A 3 10.73 4.27 4.06
N GLU A 4 10.59 5.21 3.14
CA GLU A 4 9.29 5.67 2.67
C GLU A 4 8.78 4.67 1.63
N GLY A 5 7.58 4.14 1.85
CA GLY A 5 6.85 3.31 0.92
C GLY A 5 5.74 4.11 0.25
N LEU A 6 5.59 3.92 -1.05
CA LEU A 6 4.45 4.41 -1.84
C LEU A 6 3.81 3.20 -2.55
N VAL A 7 2.50 3.03 -2.38
CA VAL A 7 1.71 2.03 -3.10
C VAL A 7 0.58 2.75 -3.82
N GLU A 8 0.68 2.80 -5.15
CA GLU A 8 -0.33 3.36 -6.03
C GLU A 8 -1.36 2.29 -6.41
N LEU A 9 -2.63 2.61 -6.26
CA LEU A 9 -3.78 1.75 -6.53
C LEU A 9 -4.74 2.42 -7.52
N THR A 10 -5.36 1.60 -8.37
CA THR A 10 -6.56 2.01 -9.11
C THR A 10 -7.79 1.61 -8.31
N VAL A 11 -8.64 2.58 -8.01
CA VAL A 11 -9.90 2.39 -7.28
C VAL A 11 -11.05 2.36 -8.28
N THR A 12 -11.87 1.32 -8.20
CA THR A 12 -13.07 1.16 -9.03
C THR A 12 -14.28 0.89 -8.17
N GLY A 13 -15.38 1.60 -8.41
CA GLY A 13 -16.62 1.41 -7.67
C GLY A 13 -17.50 2.65 -7.69
N PRO A 14 -18.68 2.60 -7.02
CA PRO A 14 -19.53 3.77 -6.86
C PRO A 14 -18.83 4.85 -6.01
N ILE A 15 -18.82 6.09 -6.50
CA ILE A 15 -18.21 7.22 -5.78
C ILE A 15 -18.87 7.49 -4.42
N GLY A 16 -20.15 7.15 -4.27
CA GLY A 16 -20.90 7.32 -3.02
C GLY A 16 -20.37 6.50 -1.86
N ASP A 17 -19.64 5.42 -2.14
CA ASP A 17 -19.06 4.56 -1.11
C ASP A 17 -17.59 4.92 -0.81
N PHE A 18 -16.99 5.86 -1.56
CA PHE A 18 -15.56 6.14 -1.52
C PHE A 18 -15.07 6.61 -0.14
N GLU A 19 -15.81 7.52 0.50
CA GLU A 19 -15.50 8.04 1.83
C GLU A 19 -15.43 6.89 2.86
N THR A 20 -16.51 6.10 2.96
CA THR A 20 -16.58 4.98 3.90
C THR A 20 -15.46 3.96 3.69
N HIS A 21 -15.12 3.61 2.45
CA HIS A 21 -14.03 2.67 2.19
C HIS A 21 -12.66 3.25 2.51
N THR A 22 -12.45 4.55 2.28
CA THR A 22 -11.18 5.22 2.58
C THR A 22 -10.98 5.34 4.10
N ASP A 23 -12.04 5.66 4.86
CA ASP A 23 -12.00 5.68 6.33
C ASP A 23 -11.67 4.29 6.89
N GLN A 24 -12.35 3.25 6.40
CA GLN A 24 -12.09 1.86 6.82
C GLN A 24 -10.66 1.42 6.50
N LEU A 25 -10.13 1.85 5.34
CA LEU A 25 -8.77 1.55 4.94
C LEU A 25 -7.75 2.29 5.83
N MET A 26 -7.99 3.55 6.15
CA MET A 26 -7.15 4.33 7.06
C MET A 26 -7.15 3.73 8.48
N ASP A 27 -8.32 3.40 9.03
CA ASP A 27 -8.44 2.72 10.32
C ASP A 27 -7.65 1.41 10.33
N ALA A 28 -7.73 0.64 9.24
CA ALA A 28 -7.00 -0.61 9.11
C ALA A 28 -5.48 -0.41 9.01
N LEU A 29 -5.01 0.64 8.32
CA LEU A 29 -3.59 1.00 8.27
C LEU A 29 -3.06 1.42 9.64
N LEU A 30 -3.82 2.26 10.37
CA LEU A 30 -3.46 2.73 11.72
C LEU A 30 -3.45 1.61 12.76
N ALA A 31 -4.17 0.51 12.52
CA ALA A 31 -4.15 -0.67 13.37
C ALA A 31 -2.88 -1.53 13.20
N LEU A 32 -2.05 -1.29 12.18
CA LEU A 32 -0.82 -2.03 11.95
C LEU A 32 0.33 -1.42 12.77
N GLU A 33 0.88 -2.19 13.71
CA GLU A 33 1.95 -1.72 14.61
C GLU A 33 3.28 -1.42 13.90
N ASP A 34 3.51 -2.01 12.73
CA ASP A 34 4.77 -1.90 11.97
C ASP A 34 4.80 -0.72 10.97
N LEU A 35 3.72 0.08 10.91
CA LEU A 35 3.64 1.28 10.07
C LEU A 35 3.86 2.54 10.89
N ILE A 36 4.64 3.46 10.33
CA ILE A 36 4.85 4.79 10.88
C ILE A 36 4.21 5.78 9.92
N ASP A 37 3.29 6.61 10.42
CA ASP A 37 2.68 7.72 9.68
C ASP A 37 2.04 7.31 8.33
N PRO A 38 1.06 6.38 8.33
CA PRO A 38 0.35 6.05 7.10
C PRO A 38 -0.53 7.23 6.65
N ASP A 39 -0.52 7.51 5.36
CA ASP A 39 -1.36 8.53 4.73
C ASP A 39 -2.01 8.00 3.44
N ILE A 40 -3.17 8.58 3.10
CA ILE A 40 -3.92 8.25 1.89
C ILE A 40 -4.16 9.52 1.07
N GLY A 41 -3.53 9.60 -0.09
CA GLY A 41 -3.82 10.57 -1.13
C GLY A 41 -4.70 9.97 -2.22
N GLY A 42 -5.38 10.81 -3.00
CA GLY A 42 -6.16 10.34 -4.14
C GLY A 42 -6.40 11.37 -5.23
N ASN A 43 -6.53 10.88 -6.46
CA ASN A 43 -7.01 11.64 -7.60
C ASN A 43 -8.30 10.99 -8.12
N LEU A 44 -9.44 11.55 -7.73
CA LEU A 44 -10.77 11.04 -8.11
C LEU A 44 -11.05 11.11 -9.61
N ALA A 45 -10.45 12.08 -10.33
CA ALA A 45 -10.63 12.19 -11.77
C ALA A 45 -9.94 11.05 -12.54
N GLU A 46 -8.87 10.50 -11.97
CA GLU A 46 -8.07 9.40 -12.54
C GLU A 46 -8.42 8.03 -11.93
N GLY A 47 -9.23 8.01 -10.85
CA GLY A 47 -9.48 6.80 -10.08
C GLY A 47 -8.21 6.27 -9.39
N ARG A 48 -7.25 7.14 -9.07
CA ARG A 48 -5.99 6.78 -8.41
C ARG A 48 -6.09 7.03 -6.90
N MET A 49 -5.54 6.11 -6.11
CA MET A 49 -5.29 6.27 -4.68
C MET A 49 -3.83 5.94 -4.39
N ASP A 50 -3.17 6.80 -3.63
CA ASP A 50 -1.77 6.70 -3.25
C ASP A 50 -1.72 6.46 -1.74
N ILE A 51 -1.12 5.35 -1.33
CA ILE A 51 -0.91 5.05 0.10
C ILE A 51 0.57 5.24 0.39
N THR A 52 0.89 6.14 1.31
CA THR A 52 2.25 6.39 1.79
C THR A 52 2.40 5.93 3.23
N MET A 53 3.59 5.48 3.57
CA MET A 53 3.93 5.02 4.92
C MET A 53 5.44 5.04 5.11
N THR A 54 5.89 5.10 6.36
CA THR A 54 7.27 4.77 6.71
C THR A 54 7.34 3.38 7.33
N VAL A 55 8.30 2.57 6.88
CA VAL A 55 8.57 1.22 7.41
C VAL A 55 10.01 1.08 7.86
N GLU A 56 10.23 0.25 8.88
CA GLU A 56 11.58 -0.16 9.29
C GLU A 56 11.96 -1.49 8.64
N ALA A 57 13.09 -1.51 7.94
CA ALA A 57 13.63 -2.70 7.29
C ALA A 57 15.16 -2.67 7.18
N ASP A 58 15.76 -3.83 6.91
CA ASP A 58 17.22 -3.94 6.74
C ASP A 58 17.66 -3.65 5.30
N THR A 59 16.78 -3.89 4.33
CA THR A 59 17.05 -3.69 2.90
C THR A 59 15.88 -3.04 2.17
N ILE A 60 16.14 -2.44 1.00
CA ILE A 60 15.10 -1.86 0.13
C ILE A 60 14.09 -2.94 -0.32
N PRO A 61 14.50 -4.15 -0.76
CA PRO A 61 13.56 -5.23 -1.06
C PRO A 61 12.65 -5.62 0.11
N ASP A 62 13.20 -5.65 1.34
CA ASP A 62 12.41 -5.95 2.53
C ASP A 62 11.42 -4.83 2.83
N ALA A 63 11.82 -3.57 2.68
CA ALA A 63 10.92 -2.42 2.81
C ALA A 63 9.77 -2.50 1.79
N ALA A 64 10.07 -2.75 0.52
CA ALA A 64 9.06 -2.89 -0.52
C ALA A 64 8.08 -4.04 -0.22
N TYR A 65 8.57 -5.19 0.23
CA TYR A 65 7.73 -6.33 0.61
C TYR A 65 6.84 -5.99 1.82
N LYS A 66 7.39 -5.33 2.85
CA LYS A 66 6.65 -4.91 4.03
C LYS A 66 5.53 -3.93 3.68
N SER A 67 5.83 -2.86 2.92
CA SER A 67 4.83 -1.86 2.52
C SER A 67 3.68 -2.48 1.71
N LEU A 68 4.00 -3.34 0.73
CA LEU A 68 2.97 -4.02 -0.07
C LEU A 68 2.12 -5.00 0.75
N SER A 69 2.73 -5.69 1.70
CA SER A 69 2.03 -6.63 2.57
C SER A 69 1.12 -5.90 3.57
N ALA A 70 1.57 -4.76 4.09
CA ALA A 70 0.78 -3.91 4.98
C ALA A 70 -0.46 -3.36 4.26
N VAL A 71 -0.29 -2.77 3.06
CA VAL A 71 -1.41 -2.29 2.25
C VAL A 71 -2.39 -3.42 1.90
N ARG A 72 -1.89 -4.58 1.49
CA ARG A 72 -2.75 -5.74 1.21
C ARG A 72 -3.56 -6.17 2.45
N THR A 73 -2.92 -6.17 3.61
CA THR A 73 -3.57 -6.53 4.88
C THR A 73 -4.66 -5.53 5.22
N ALA A 74 -4.38 -4.23 5.10
CA ALA A 74 -5.34 -3.18 5.37
C ALA A 74 -6.54 -3.24 4.41
N ILE A 75 -6.31 -3.50 3.11
CA ILE A 75 -7.39 -3.69 2.13
C ILE A 75 -8.30 -4.85 2.54
N HIS A 76 -7.73 -5.99 2.95
CA HIS A 76 -8.54 -7.12 3.40
C HIS A 76 -9.31 -6.83 4.70
N ALA A 77 -8.69 -6.13 5.65
CA ALA A 77 -9.35 -5.72 6.88
C ALA A 77 -10.52 -4.74 6.63
N ALA A 78 -10.38 -3.87 5.63
CA ALA A 78 -11.45 -2.99 5.13
C ALA A 78 -12.49 -3.71 4.24
N GLY A 79 -12.44 -5.04 4.11
CA GLY A 79 -13.39 -5.84 3.32
C GLY A 79 -13.12 -5.88 1.82
N GLY A 80 -12.00 -5.33 1.36
CA GLY A 80 -11.57 -5.34 -0.03
C GLY A 80 -10.92 -6.66 -0.47
N ALA A 81 -10.80 -6.82 -1.79
CA ALA A 81 -10.16 -7.95 -2.43
C ALA A 81 -8.92 -7.52 -3.24
N THR A 82 -7.86 -8.32 -3.20
CA THR A 82 -6.58 -8.03 -3.88
C THR A 82 -6.30 -9.05 -4.98
N SER A 83 -7.22 -9.21 -5.93
CA SER A 83 -7.06 -10.16 -7.04
C SER A 83 -5.86 -9.79 -7.92
N GLY A 84 -4.91 -10.71 -8.10
CA GLY A 84 -3.73 -10.49 -8.96
C GLY A 84 -2.54 -9.80 -8.26
N TRP A 85 -2.64 -9.55 -6.95
CA TRP A 85 -1.58 -8.94 -6.15
C TRP A 85 -0.29 -9.76 -6.10
N GLU A 86 -0.39 -11.08 -6.27
CA GLU A 86 0.76 -11.99 -6.29
C GLU A 86 1.74 -11.61 -7.41
N ARG A 87 1.21 -11.20 -8.57
CA ARG A 87 2.04 -10.73 -9.70
C ARG A 87 2.65 -9.37 -9.43
N LEU A 88 1.90 -8.49 -8.76
CA LEU A 88 2.38 -7.16 -8.36
C LEU A 88 3.56 -7.26 -7.39
N ILE A 89 3.42 -8.07 -6.33
CA ILE A 89 4.48 -8.31 -5.34
C ILE A 89 5.75 -8.85 -6.01
N GLN A 90 5.60 -9.84 -6.90
CA GLN A 90 6.74 -10.41 -7.63
C GLN A 90 7.46 -9.36 -8.49
N LYS A 91 6.71 -8.54 -9.24
CA LYS A 91 7.28 -7.47 -10.06
C LYS A 91 8.03 -6.45 -9.21
N MET A 92 7.37 -5.92 -8.17
CA MET A 92 7.92 -4.85 -7.33
C MET A 92 9.15 -5.31 -6.53
N THR A 93 9.14 -6.52 -5.99
CA THR A 93 10.32 -7.07 -5.29
C THR A 93 11.49 -7.37 -6.24
N ALA A 94 11.23 -7.70 -7.50
CA ALA A 94 12.28 -7.83 -8.51
C ALA A 94 12.90 -6.47 -8.87
N GLU A 95 12.07 -5.44 -9.05
CA GLU A 95 12.53 -4.06 -9.31
C GLU A 95 13.31 -3.48 -8.12
N ALA A 96 12.85 -3.71 -6.89
CA ALA A 96 13.55 -3.28 -5.67
C ALA A 96 14.95 -3.90 -5.55
N ARG A 97 15.13 -5.17 -5.98
CA ARG A 97 16.45 -5.81 -6.02
C ARG A 97 17.37 -5.15 -7.04
N GLN A 98 16.86 -4.85 -8.23
CA GLN A 98 17.64 -4.15 -9.26
C GLN A 98 18.13 -2.77 -8.80
N LEU A 99 17.30 -2.04 -8.05
CA LEU A 99 17.67 -0.75 -7.48
C LEU A 99 18.70 -0.85 -6.35
N ALA A 100 18.68 -1.94 -5.58
CA ALA A 100 19.66 -2.17 -4.52
C ALA A 100 21.05 -2.55 -5.05
N ASP A 101 21.11 -3.10 -6.27
CA ASP A 101 22.34 -3.54 -6.93
C ASP A 101 22.97 -2.46 -7.85
N ALA A 102 22.34 -1.28 -7.98
CA ALA A 102 22.75 -0.16 -8.84
C ALA A 102 23.52 0.93 -8.07
#